data_AF-A0A9P8YFP3-F1
#
_entry.id   AF-A0A9P8YFP3-F1
#
_cell.length_a   1.000
_cell.length_b   1.000
_cell.length_c   1.000
_cell.angle_alpha   90.00
_cell.angle_beta   90.00
_cell.angle_gamma   90.00
#
_symmetry.space_group_name_H-M   'P 1'
#
loop_
_entity.id
_entity.type
_entity.pdbx_description
1 polymer ?
#
loop_
_entity_poly.entity_id
_entity_poly.type
_entity_poly.pdbx_seq_one_letter_code
_entity_poly.pdbx_strand_id
1 'polypeptide(L)'
;QLARMEGLLRRPLGPEFVSTRVGNGVPQVSYLSSGDAVLLMNFIFGAFGWKSELMSEKLEVKPAQGGGKIDCDVQVVVRVTAFRPGPKEDPFHDGSGSGRGRGVNLSDALESARKEASTDAKKRAIMNFGWATGGCMYDKAFTQ
;
A
#
# COMPACT_ATOMS: atom_id res chain seq x y z
N GLN A 1 -14.19 19.23 -12.40
CA GLN A 1 -13.01 18.59 -11.76
C GLN A 1 -13.40 17.39 -10.91
N LEU A 2 -14.30 17.54 -9.93
CA LEU A 2 -14.79 16.42 -9.11
C LEU A 2 -15.39 15.26 -9.94
N ALA A 3 -16.29 15.55 -10.87
CA ALA A 3 -16.89 14.53 -11.75
C ALA A 3 -15.85 13.76 -12.60
N ARG A 4 -14.72 14.42 -12.96
CA ARG A 4 -13.59 13.75 -13.64
C ARG A 4 -12.91 12.76 -12.69
N MET A 5 -12.61 13.16 -11.46
CA MET A 5 -11.99 12.28 -10.46
C MET A 5 -12.87 11.07 -10.16
N GLU A 6 -14.16 11.28 -9.91
CA GLU A 6 -15.13 10.19 -9.68
C GLU A 6 -15.24 9.25 -10.88
N GLY A 7 -15.26 9.80 -12.10
CA GLY A 7 -15.29 9.01 -13.33
C GLY A 7 -14.02 8.18 -13.55
N LEU A 8 -12.85 8.70 -13.15
CA LEU A 8 -11.59 7.95 -13.22
C LEU A 8 -11.54 6.84 -12.18
N LEU A 9 -11.92 7.11 -10.93
CA LEU A 9 -11.88 6.13 -9.83
C LEU A 9 -12.74 4.89 -10.07
N ARG A 10 -13.80 5.00 -10.90
CA ARG A 10 -14.68 3.89 -11.27
C ARG A 10 -14.10 2.96 -12.35
N ARG A 11 -13.03 3.36 -13.05
CA ARG A 11 -12.45 2.54 -14.12
C ARG A 11 -11.62 1.40 -13.51
N PRO A 12 -11.67 0.18 -14.06
CA PRO A 12 -10.71 -0.85 -13.68
C PRO A 12 -9.29 -0.46 -14.09
N LEU A 13 -8.29 -1.08 -13.46
CA LEU A 13 -6.91 -0.97 -13.90
C LEU A 13 -6.75 -1.55 -15.31
N GLY A 14 -5.93 -0.90 -16.13
CA GLY A 14 -5.41 -1.51 -17.35
C GLY A 14 -4.43 -2.65 -17.03
N PRO A 15 -4.28 -3.64 -17.91
CA PRO A 15 -3.38 -4.77 -17.70
C PRO A 15 -1.91 -4.33 -17.49
N GLU A 16 -1.52 -3.17 -18.00
CA GLU A 16 -0.19 -2.58 -17.81
C GLU A 16 0.12 -2.23 -16.35
N PHE A 17 -0.89 -2.05 -15.50
CA PHE A 17 -0.73 -1.78 -14.06
C PHE A 17 -0.87 -3.04 -13.19
N VAL A 18 -1.12 -4.20 -13.82
CA VAL A 18 -1.29 -5.47 -13.13
C VAL A 18 0.01 -6.28 -13.23
N SER A 19 0.78 -6.26 -12.16
CA SER A 19 1.96 -7.12 -12.03
C SER A 19 1.56 -8.50 -11.52
N THR A 20 2.34 -9.53 -11.84
CA THR A 20 2.13 -10.87 -11.28
C THR A 20 3.41 -11.40 -10.65
N ARG A 21 3.28 -12.15 -9.55
CA ARG A 21 4.38 -12.89 -8.95
C ARG A 21 4.01 -14.35 -8.78
N VAL A 22 4.96 -15.23 -9.05
CA VAL A 22 4.86 -16.65 -8.74
C VAL A 22 5.57 -16.87 -7.40
N GLY A 23 4.84 -17.33 -6.40
CA GLY A 23 5.42 -17.70 -5.11
C GLY A 23 5.89 -19.15 -5.12
N ASN A 24 6.83 -19.50 -4.23
CA ASN A 24 7.25 -20.89 -4.03
C ASN A 24 6.07 -21.73 -3.52
N GLY A 25 5.43 -22.48 -4.42
CA GLY A 25 4.27 -23.34 -4.11
C GLY A 25 2.94 -22.59 -3.93
N VAL A 26 2.89 -21.29 -4.24
CA VAL A 26 1.66 -20.49 -4.16
C VAL A 26 1.17 -20.18 -5.58
N PRO A 27 -0.15 -20.27 -5.86
CA PRO A 27 -0.71 -19.81 -7.13
C PRO A 27 -0.25 -18.39 -7.50
N GLN A 28 -0.15 -18.10 -8.79
CA GLN A 28 0.19 -16.78 -9.29
C GLN A 28 -0.70 -15.72 -8.62
N VAL A 29 -0.09 -14.68 -8.06
CA VAL A 29 -0.81 -13.57 -7.42
C VAL A 29 -0.61 -12.31 -8.23
N SER A 30 -1.71 -11.73 -8.68
CA SER A 30 -1.75 -10.42 -9.33
C SER A 30 -1.73 -9.31 -8.27
N TYR A 31 -0.94 -8.25 -8.49
CA TYR A 31 -0.81 -7.13 -7.57
C TYR A 31 -0.55 -5.81 -8.30
N LEU A 32 -0.96 -4.70 -7.68
CA LEU A 32 -0.57 -3.35 -8.08
C LEU A 32 0.75 -2.98 -7.38
N SER A 33 1.74 -2.50 -8.14
CA SER A 33 3.02 -2.06 -7.58
C SER A 33 2.85 -0.75 -6.77
N SER A 34 3.76 -0.50 -5.83
CA SER A 34 3.71 0.76 -5.05
C SER A 34 3.94 1.99 -5.94
N GLY A 35 4.86 1.88 -6.91
CA GLY A 35 5.15 2.96 -7.86
C GLY A 35 3.93 3.31 -8.71
N ASP A 36 3.23 2.29 -9.22
CA ASP A 36 2.02 2.49 -10.02
C ASP A 36 0.87 3.07 -9.19
N ALA A 37 0.70 2.61 -7.94
CA ALA A 37 -0.29 3.19 -7.04
C ALA A 37 -0.06 4.69 -6.82
N VAL A 38 1.19 5.12 -6.61
CA VAL A 38 1.57 6.53 -6.50
C VAL A 38 1.33 7.29 -7.81
N LEU A 39 1.68 6.68 -8.95
CA LEU A 39 1.47 7.27 -10.28
C LEU A 39 -0.02 7.51 -10.56
N LEU A 40 -0.88 6.54 -10.22
CA LEU A 40 -2.33 6.63 -10.37
C LEU A 40 -2.92 7.71 -9.46
N MET A 41 -2.48 7.81 -8.21
CA MET A 41 -2.87 8.90 -7.32
C MET A 41 -2.50 10.27 -7.89
N ASN A 42 -1.27 10.41 -8.41
CA ASN A 42 -0.82 11.65 -9.06
C ASN A 42 -1.62 11.96 -10.34
N PHE A 43 -2.00 10.94 -11.11
CA PHE A 43 -2.79 11.12 -12.33
C PHE A 43 -4.24 11.57 -12.05
N ILE A 44 -4.86 10.98 -11.02
CA ILE A 44 -6.26 11.24 -10.67
C ILE A 44 -6.40 12.55 -9.90
N PHE A 45 -5.60 12.73 -8.83
CA PHE A 45 -5.74 13.84 -7.90
C PHE A 45 -4.75 14.98 -8.17
N GLY A 46 -3.63 14.71 -8.84
CA GLY A 46 -2.51 15.65 -9.00
C GLY A 46 -1.46 15.48 -7.90
N ALA A 47 -0.21 15.87 -8.16
CA ALA A 47 0.90 15.71 -7.21
C ALA A 47 0.70 16.42 -5.85
N PHE A 48 -0.08 17.50 -5.84
CA PHE A 48 -0.47 18.23 -4.62
C PHE A 48 -1.90 17.91 -4.17
N GLY A 49 -2.60 17.01 -4.86
CA GLY A 49 -4.01 16.68 -4.62
C GLY A 49 -4.22 15.55 -3.61
N TRP A 50 -3.16 15.08 -2.96
CA TRP A 50 -3.25 14.06 -1.92
C TRP A 50 -2.02 14.10 -1.02
N LYS A 51 -2.14 13.49 0.16
CA LYS A 51 -1.03 13.27 1.09
C LYS A 51 -1.12 11.88 1.72
N SER A 52 0.00 11.41 2.26
CA SER A 52 0.06 10.20 3.10
C SER A 52 0.79 10.49 4.40
N GLU A 53 0.25 10.00 5.51
CA GLU A 53 0.73 10.27 6.87
C GLU A 53 0.89 8.96 7.65
N LEU A 54 1.97 8.82 8.41
CA LEU A 54 2.16 7.71 9.34
C LEU A 54 1.34 7.99 10.60
N MET A 55 0.36 7.13 10.89
CA MET A 55 -0.55 7.31 12.03
C MET A 55 -0.07 6.57 13.27
N SER A 56 0.43 5.35 13.08
CA SER A 56 1.01 4.55 14.17
C SER A 56 2.01 3.54 13.66
N GLU A 57 2.95 3.18 14.52
CA GLU A 57 3.91 2.10 14.33
C GLU A 57 3.95 1.26 15.61
N LYS A 58 3.88 -0.06 15.47
CA LYS A 58 4.10 -1.05 16.53
C LYS A 58 5.24 -1.95 16.12
N LEU A 59 6.23 -2.09 17.01
CA LEU A 59 7.42 -2.91 16.81
C LEU A 59 7.42 -4.08 17.81
N GLU A 60 7.65 -5.28 17.31
CA GLU A 60 7.96 -6.47 18.09
C GLU A 60 9.35 -7.00 17.67
N VAL A 61 10.30 -7.03 18.62
CA VAL A 61 11.64 -7.57 18.38
C VAL A 61 11.73 -8.96 18.99
N LYS A 62 12.12 -9.95 18.19
CA LYS A 62 12.36 -11.32 18.64
C LYS A 62 13.86 -11.49 18.85
N PRO A 63 14.30 -11.80 20.08
CA PRO A 63 15.73 -11.96 20.36
C PRO A 63 16.30 -13.11 19.54
N ALA A 64 17.54 -12.93 19.07
CA ALA A 64 18.27 -13.98 18.37
C ALA A 64 18.46 -15.19 19.30
N GLN A 65 17.92 -16.35 18.91
CA GLN A 65 18.21 -17.60 19.63
C GLN A 65 19.59 -18.12 19.19
N GLY A 66 20.47 -18.40 20.16
CA GLY A 66 21.73 -19.11 19.95
C GLY A 66 22.76 -18.42 19.05
N GLY A 67 22.83 -17.09 19.03
CA GLY A 67 23.76 -16.34 18.17
C GLY A 67 23.30 -16.20 16.71
N GLY A 68 22.03 -16.48 16.42
CA GLY A 68 21.42 -16.31 15.10
C GLY A 68 21.12 -14.85 14.72
N LYS A 69 20.48 -14.67 13.56
CA LYS A 69 19.98 -13.37 13.10
C LYS A 69 18.83 -12.87 13.99
N ILE A 70 18.73 -11.55 14.15
CA ILE A 70 17.62 -10.87 14.82
C ILE A 70 16.43 -10.85 13.88
N ASP A 71 15.26 -11.21 14.40
CA ASP A 71 13.99 -11.08 13.70
C ASP A 71 13.19 -9.93 14.33
N CYS A 72 12.49 -9.14 13.51
CA CYS A 72 11.51 -8.17 14.00
C CYS A 72 10.26 -8.16 13.12
N ASP A 73 9.14 -7.87 13.75
CA ASP A 73 7.86 -7.65 13.10
C ASP A 73 7.42 -6.20 13.35
N VAL A 74 7.04 -5.50 12.28
CA VAL A 74 6.57 -4.11 12.33
C VAL A 74 5.16 -4.06 11.79
N GLN A 75 4.25 -3.42 12.53
CA GLN A 75 2.92 -3.07 12.08
C GLN A 75 2.80 -1.56 11.96
N VAL A 76 2.27 -1.08 10.85
CA VAL A 76 2.14 0.35 10.56
C VAL A 76 0.71 0.66 10.13
N VAL A 77 0.18 1.79 10.57
CA VAL A 77 -1.05 2.38 10.01
C VAL A 77 -0.67 3.65 9.26
N VAL A 78 -1.07 3.75 8.00
CA VAL A 78 -0.91 4.93 7.15
C VAL A 78 -2.28 5.47 6.79
N ARG A 79 -2.46 6.78 6.93
CA ARG A 79 -3.60 7.51 6.38
C ARG A 79 -3.25 8.09 5.03
N VAL A 80 -4.14 7.95 4.06
CA VAL A 80 -4.06 8.67 2.79
C VAL A 80 -5.28 9.57 2.68
N THR A 81 -5.05 10.86 2.45
CA THR A 81 -6.09 11.87 2.27
C THR A 81 -6.02 12.38 0.83
N ALA A 82 -7.16 12.45 0.15
CA ALA A 82 -7.27 13.04 -1.19
C ALA A 82 -8.05 14.35 -1.12
N PHE A 83 -7.46 15.42 -1.64
CA PHE A 83 -8.04 16.76 -1.60
C PHE A 83 -9.06 16.94 -2.72
N ARG A 84 -10.25 17.40 -2.37
CA ARG A 84 -11.36 17.60 -3.32
C ARG A 84 -11.74 19.08 -3.44
N PRO A 85 -12.14 19.54 -4.64
CA PRO A 85 -12.80 20.83 -4.76
C PRO A 85 -14.19 20.80 -4.13
N GLY A 86 -14.55 21.89 -3.45
CA GLY A 86 -15.89 22.12 -2.91
C GLY A 86 -15.94 22.16 -1.38
N PRO A 87 -17.14 22.34 -0.80
CA PRO A 87 -17.29 22.59 0.64
C PRO A 87 -17.29 21.32 1.51
N LYS A 88 -17.16 20.14 0.90
CA LYS A 88 -17.17 18.87 1.62
C LYS A 88 -15.78 18.55 2.14
N GLU A 89 -15.71 17.84 3.27
CA GLU A 89 -14.46 17.33 3.82
C GLU A 89 -13.72 16.44 2.83
N ASP A 90 -12.39 16.47 2.94
CA ASP A 90 -11.50 15.66 2.13
C ASP A 90 -11.58 14.19 2.56
N PRO A 91 -11.88 13.26 1.63
CA PRO A 91 -11.92 11.85 1.96
C PRO A 91 -10.53 11.34 2.35
N PHE A 92 -10.51 10.45 3.34
CA PHE A 92 -9.32 9.73 3.72
C PHE A 92 -9.62 8.26 3.98
N HIS A 93 -8.59 7.43 3.83
CA HIS A 93 -8.63 6.02 4.17
C HIS A 93 -7.37 5.64 4.94
N ASP A 94 -7.57 4.81 5.97
CA ASP A 94 -6.48 4.21 6.73
C ASP A 94 -6.18 2.82 6.16
N GLY A 95 -4.90 2.52 5.99
CA GLY A 95 -4.40 1.21 5.62
C GLY A 95 -3.47 0.69 6.70
N SER A 96 -3.63 -0.57 7.07
CA SER A 96 -2.71 -1.27 7.95
C SER A 96 -1.73 -2.09 7.12
N GLY A 97 -0.47 -2.15 7.53
CA GLY A 97 0.57 -2.94 6.87
C GLY A 97 1.40 -3.69 7.89
N SER A 98 1.96 -4.81 7.48
CA SER A 98 2.86 -5.62 8.31
C SER A 98 4.10 -5.94 7.51
N GLY A 99 5.26 -5.90 8.15
CA GLY A 99 6.53 -6.21 7.53
C GLY A 99 7.41 -6.98 8.47
N ARG A 100 8.19 -7.93 7.92
CA ARG A 100 9.09 -8.76 8.70
C ARG A 100 10.53 -8.53 8.27
N GLY A 101 11.38 -8.29 9.25
CA GLY A 101 12.80 -8.04 9.07
C GLY A 101 13.62 -9.16 9.65
N ARG A 102 14.71 -9.50 8.96
CA ARG A 102 15.73 -10.42 9.48
C ARG A 102 17.12 -9.89 9.18
N GLY A 103 17.89 -9.60 10.23
CA GLY A 103 19.16 -8.87 10.12
C GLY A 103 20.27 -9.44 11.01
N VAL A 104 21.52 -9.12 10.68
CA VAL A 104 22.65 -9.43 11.58
C VAL A 104 22.61 -8.50 12.80
N ASN A 105 22.19 -7.25 12.59
CA ASN A 105 21.89 -6.30 13.64
C ASN A 105 20.40 -5.86 13.57
N LEU A 106 19.93 -5.19 14.62
CA LEU A 106 18.54 -4.73 14.72
C LEU A 106 18.20 -3.66 13.66
N SER A 107 19.17 -2.81 13.28
CA SER A 107 18.95 -1.77 12.27
C SER A 107 18.62 -2.37 10.91
N ASP A 108 19.37 -3.38 10.46
CA ASP A 108 19.14 -4.08 9.20
C ASP A 108 17.76 -4.73 9.17
N ALA A 109 17.37 -5.38 10.28
CA ALA A 109 16.06 -6.01 10.41
C ALA A 109 14.95 -4.94 10.35
N LEU A 110 15.08 -3.86 11.13
CA LEU A 110 14.11 -2.77 11.16
C LEU A 110 13.94 -2.08 9.83
N GLU A 111 15.02 -1.86 9.08
CA GLU A 111 14.96 -1.20 7.77
C GLU A 111 14.07 -1.97 6.80
N SER A 112 14.27 -3.29 6.70
CA SER A 112 13.45 -4.15 5.85
C SER A 112 11.99 -4.19 6.33
N ALA A 113 11.78 -4.43 7.63
CA ALA A 113 10.44 -4.56 8.20
C ALA A 113 9.62 -3.26 8.04
N ARG A 114 10.20 -2.10 8.36
CA ARG A 114 9.52 -0.81 8.24
C ARG A 114 9.20 -0.44 6.81
N LYS A 115 10.12 -0.69 5.87
CA LYS A 115 9.89 -0.43 4.43
C LYS A 115 8.75 -1.27 3.89
N GLU A 116 8.72 -2.55 4.22
CA GLU A 116 7.64 -3.45 3.82
C GLU A 116 6.30 -3.03 4.44
N ALA A 117 6.25 -2.86 5.77
CA ALA A 117 5.04 -2.48 6.49
C ALA A 117 4.45 -1.16 6.00
N SER A 118 5.28 -0.13 5.83
CA SER A 118 4.83 1.19 5.39
C SER A 118 4.35 1.18 3.94
N THR A 119 5.02 0.42 3.07
CA THR A 119 4.62 0.28 1.66
C THR A 119 3.28 -0.45 1.55
N ASP A 120 3.10 -1.53 2.29
CA ASP A 120 1.85 -2.29 2.31
C ASP A 120 0.69 -1.45 2.86
N ALA A 121 0.89 -0.80 4.01
CA ALA A 121 -0.09 0.10 4.62
C ALA A 121 -0.56 1.19 3.64
N LYS A 122 0.39 1.85 2.98
CA LYS A 122 0.09 2.91 2.01
C LYS A 122 -0.69 2.38 0.80
N LYS A 123 -0.29 1.25 0.23
CA LYS A 123 -1.03 0.63 -0.88
C LYS A 123 -2.46 0.30 -0.47
N ARG A 124 -2.65 -0.28 0.72
CA ARG A 124 -3.96 -0.65 1.27
C ARG A 124 -4.85 0.56 1.54
N ALA A 125 -4.28 1.69 1.95
CA ALA A 125 -5.01 2.95 2.04
C ALA A 125 -5.44 3.47 0.65
N ILE A 126 -4.53 3.45 -0.34
CA ILE A 126 -4.76 3.97 -1.70
C ILE A 126 -5.88 3.20 -2.44
N MET A 127 -5.87 1.87 -2.36
CA MET A 127 -6.86 1.03 -3.06
C MET A 127 -8.31 1.25 -2.61
N ASN A 128 -8.53 1.82 -1.42
CA ASN A 128 -9.88 2.10 -0.92
C ASN A 128 -10.56 3.29 -1.62
N PHE A 129 -9.81 4.11 -2.37
CA PHE A 129 -10.39 5.24 -3.11
C PHE A 129 -11.19 4.82 -4.34
N GLY A 130 -10.92 3.64 -4.93
CA GLY A 130 -11.66 3.16 -6.09
C GLY A 130 -10.99 2.03 -6.87
N TRP A 131 -11.63 1.63 -7.96
CA TRP A 131 -11.16 0.57 -8.84
C TRP A 131 -9.82 0.94 -9.48
N ALA A 132 -9.70 2.19 -9.95
CA ALA A 132 -8.50 2.66 -10.64
C ALA A 132 -7.27 2.80 -9.73
N THR A 133 -7.44 2.72 -8.41
CA THR A 133 -6.32 2.77 -7.44
C THR A 133 -5.97 1.39 -6.88
N GLY A 134 -6.53 0.31 -7.44
CA GLY A 134 -6.26 -1.07 -7.04
C GLY A 134 -7.44 -1.79 -6.41
N GLY A 135 -8.59 -1.14 -6.21
CA GLY A 135 -9.78 -1.78 -5.65
C GLY A 135 -10.31 -2.95 -6.49
N CYS A 136 -10.12 -2.93 -7.81
CA CYS A 136 -10.54 -4.00 -8.71
C CYS A 136 -9.76 -5.31 -8.49
N MET A 137 -8.58 -5.26 -7.86
CA MET A 137 -7.74 -6.44 -7.61
C MET A 137 -8.36 -7.42 -6.59
N TYR A 138 -9.40 -7.02 -5.86
CA TYR A 138 -10.15 -7.88 -4.94
C TYR A 138 -11.30 -8.61 -5.64
N ASP A 139 -11.65 -8.21 -6.86
CA ASP A 139 -12.65 -8.89 -7.66
C ASP A 139 -12.01 -10.11 -8.33
N LYS A 140 -12.55 -11.29 -8.01
CA LYS A 140 -12.09 -12.55 -8.58
C LYS A 140 -12.32 -12.64 -10.09
N ALA A 141 -13.39 -12.04 -10.61
CA ALA A 141 -13.67 -12.00 -12.04
C ALA A 141 -12.76 -11.02 -12.78
N PHE A 142 -12.19 -10.02 -12.09
CA PHE A 142 -11.17 -9.14 -12.67
C PHE A 142 -9.77 -9.78 -12.71
N THR A 143 -9.48 -10.66 -11.75
CA THR A 143 -8.16 -11.28 -11.56
C THR A 143 -8.01 -12.68 -12.17
N GLN A 144 -9.10 -13.23 -12.71
CA GLN A 144 -9.15 -14.49 -13.48
C GLN A 144 -9.14 -14.21 -14.98
#